data_AF-P40847-F1
#
_entry.id   AF-P40847-F1
#
_cell.length_a   1.000
_cell.length_b   1.000
_cell.length_c   1.000
_cell.angle_alpha   90.00
_cell.angle_beta   90.00
_cell.angle_gamma   90.00
#
_symmetry.space_group_name_H-M   'P 1'
#
loop_
_entity.id
_entity.type
_entity.pdbx_description
1 polymer ?
#
loop_
_entity_poly.entity_id
_entity_poly.type
_entity_poly.pdbx_seq_one_letter_code
_entity_poly.pdbx_strand_id
1 'polypeptide(L)'
;MEAPKMELKSYKRKNASLSPSSSPAKAQRTHLSLEEKIKLMRLVVRHKHELVDRKTSEFYAKIARIGYEDEGLAIHTESACRNQIISIMRVYEQRLAHRQPGMKTTPEEDELDQLCDEWKARLSELQQYREKFLVGKRKCDCNDEINERLKKLTEEQQNVDMLVAKVNFLSKHLHDNEEKLMQVNAKMDEVLAENKRLQQLLDHNDLLSKLEPPSAYAPHGVNMGTNMGANMGANMNAIRGGLHSSISPNLGDH
;
A
#
# COMPACT_ATOMS: atom_id res chain seq x y z
N MET A 1 1.58 40.49 -7.09
CA MET A 1 0.93 39.88 -8.26
C MET A 1 -0.45 39.44 -7.82
N GLU A 2 -1.48 40.16 -8.26
CA GLU A 2 -2.86 39.98 -7.83
C GLU A 2 -3.51 38.78 -8.52
N ALA A 3 -4.17 37.93 -7.72
CA ALA A 3 -4.84 36.73 -8.19
C ALA A 3 -6.15 37.06 -8.96
N PRO A 4 -6.52 36.30 -10.01
CA PRO A 4 -7.73 36.58 -10.76
C PRO A 4 -8.97 36.11 -9.99
N LYS A 5 -9.95 37.02 -9.84
CA LYS A 5 -11.30 36.71 -9.34
C LYS A 5 -12.02 35.82 -10.37
N MET A 6 -12.23 34.55 -10.05
CA MET A 6 -13.10 33.65 -10.80
C MET A 6 -14.57 34.02 -10.53
N GLU A 7 -15.24 34.58 -11.54
CA GLU A 7 -16.69 34.76 -11.55
C GLU A 7 -17.40 33.40 -11.53
N LEU A 8 -18.22 33.16 -10.51
CA LEU A 8 -19.21 32.08 -10.50
C LEU A 8 -20.27 32.36 -11.58
N LYS A 9 -20.06 31.81 -12.77
CA LYS A 9 -21.13 31.67 -13.77
C LYS A 9 -22.15 30.67 -13.24
N SER A 10 -23.22 31.22 -12.70
CA SER A 10 -24.44 30.49 -12.34
C SER A 10 -24.95 29.75 -13.57
N TYR A 11 -24.76 28.43 -13.59
CA TYR A 11 -25.33 27.54 -14.61
C TYR A 11 -26.85 27.52 -14.43
N LYS A 12 -27.53 28.46 -15.09
CA LYS A 12 -28.95 28.32 -15.43
C LYS A 12 -29.10 27.02 -16.22
N ARG A 13 -29.60 25.97 -15.57
CA ARG A 13 -30.17 24.79 -16.26
C ARG A 13 -31.24 25.32 -17.22
N LYS A 14 -30.89 25.44 -18.50
CA LYS A 14 -31.88 25.52 -19.57
C LYS A 14 -32.61 24.19 -19.53
N ASN A 15 -33.82 24.21 -18.99
CA ASN A 15 -34.82 23.18 -19.22
C ASN A 15 -34.97 23.08 -20.74
N ALA A 16 -34.29 22.10 -21.33
CA ALA A 16 -34.55 21.69 -22.70
C ALA A 16 -35.97 21.14 -22.69
N SER A 17 -36.90 21.97 -23.13
CA SER A 17 -38.25 21.59 -23.53
C SER A 17 -38.13 20.58 -24.66
N LEU A 18 -37.96 19.31 -24.31
CA LEU A 18 -38.28 18.19 -25.17
C LEU A 18 -39.80 18.20 -25.30
N SER A 19 -40.26 18.54 -26.49
CA SER A 19 -41.65 18.61 -26.91
C SER A 19 -42.48 17.42 -26.39
N PRO A 20 -43.56 17.63 -25.62
CA PRO A 20 -44.53 16.57 -25.34
C PRO A 20 -45.51 16.48 -26.52
N SER A 21 -45.05 15.91 -27.64
CA SER A 21 -45.94 15.53 -28.74
C SER A 21 -46.25 14.04 -28.64
N SER A 22 -47.09 13.68 -27.67
CA SER A 22 -47.94 12.48 -27.63
C SER A 22 -48.58 12.34 -26.24
N SER A 23 -49.83 12.79 -26.11
CA SER A 23 -50.81 12.47 -25.06
C SER A 23 -50.32 12.22 -23.61
N PRO A 24 -50.47 13.20 -22.69
CA PRO A 24 -50.11 13.06 -21.27
C PRO A 24 -51.05 12.17 -20.42
N ALA A 25 -52.08 11.55 -21.01
CA ALA A 25 -53.15 10.90 -20.23
C ALA A 25 -52.79 9.49 -19.70
N LYS A 26 -51.75 8.83 -20.22
CA LYS A 26 -51.36 7.47 -19.79
C LYS A 26 -50.37 7.42 -18.63
N ALA A 27 -49.72 8.53 -18.30
CA ALA A 27 -48.61 8.57 -17.33
C ALA A 27 -49.05 8.49 -15.84
N GLN A 28 -50.35 8.47 -15.53
CA GLN A 28 -50.87 8.37 -14.17
C GLN A 28 -51.40 6.98 -13.78
N ARG A 29 -51.38 5.98 -14.66
CA ARG A 29 -51.84 4.63 -14.32
C ARG A 29 -50.74 3.88 -13.55
N THR A 30 -50.73 4.06 -12.23
CA THR A 30 -49.76 3.42 -11.32
C THR A 30 -49.96 1.90 -11.16
N HIS A 31 -51.11 1.39 -11.62
CA HIS A 31 -51.47 -0.02 -11.49
C HIS A 31 -51.57 -0.70 -12.86
N LEU A 32 -50.77 -1.76 -13.03
CA LEU A 32 -50.84 -2.67 -14.17
C LEU A 32 -52.04 -3.61 -14.01
N SER A 33 -52.77 -3.86 -15.09
CA SER A 33 -53.77 -4.93 -15.20
C SER A 33 -53.10 -6.31 -15.08
N LEU A 34 -53.91 -7.37 -14.90
CA LEU A 34 -53.38 -8.75 -14.88
C LEU A 34 -52.66 -9.09 -16.19
N GLU A 35 -53.25 -8.72 -17.33
CA GLU A 35 -52.66 -8.91 -18.64
C GLU A 35 -51.32 -8.16 -18.79
N GLU A 36 -51.24 -6.90 -18.32
CA GLU A 36 -50.01 -6.11 -18.35
C GLU A 36 -48.92 -6.70 -17.44
N LYS A 37 -49.30 -7.26 -16.29
CA LYS A 37 -48.36 -7.97 -15.40
C LYS A 37 -47.81 -9.23 -16.08
N ILE A 38 -48.65 -10.01 -16.75
CA ILE A 38 -48.22 -11.21 -17.49
C ILE A 38 -47.27 -10.82 -18.63
N LYS A 39 -47.60 -9.81 -19.44
CA LYS A 39 -46.71 -9.30 -20.50
C LYS A 39 -45.35 -8.85 -19.95
N LEU A 40 -45.36 -8.08 -18.86
CA LEU A 40 -44.13 -7.66 -18.20
C LEU A 40 -43.30 -8.85 -17.71
N MET A 41 -43.93 -9.82 -17.04
CA MET A 41 -43.23 -10.99 -16.51
C MET A 41 -42.72 -11.92 -17.63
N ARG A 42 -43.45 -12.07 -18.75
CA ARG A 42 -42.96 -12.76 -19.95
C ARG A 42 -41.68 -12.12 -20.48
N LEU A 43 -41.61 -10.78 -20.53
CA LEU A 43 -40.40 -10.07 -20.94
C LEU A 43 -39.24 -10.30 -19.97
N VAL A 44 -39.50 -10.20 -18.66
CA VAL A 44 -38.49 -10.41 -17.60
C VAL A 44 -37.91 -11.83 -17.68
N VAL A 45 -38.78 -12.83 -17.80
CA VAL A 45 -38.39 -14.25 -17.89
C VAL A 45 -37.64 -14.53 -19.19
N ARG A 46 -38.13 -14.02 -20.33
CA ARG A 46 -37.45 -14.17 -21.64
C ARG A 46 -36.01 -13.67 -21.61
N HIS A 47 -35.74 -12.58 -20.88
CA HIS A 47 -34.42 -11.97 -20.78
C HIS A 47 -33.67 -12.34 -19.48
N LYS A 48 -34.16 -13.30 -18.69
CA LYS A 48 -33.65 -13.57 -17.32
C LYS A 48 -32.15 -13.84 -17.23
N HIS A 49 -31.56 -14.40 -18.29
CA HIS A 49 -30.13 -14.70 -18.37
C HIS A 49 -29.25 -13.48 -18.63
N GLU A 50 -29.83 -12.36 -19.05
CA GLU A 50 -29.13 -11.09 -19.23
C GLU A 50 -28.97 -10.31 -17.93
N LEU A 51 -29.69 -10.70 -16.87
CA LEU A 51 -29.45 -10.13 -15.54
C LEU A 51 -28.07 -10.57 -15.03
N VAL A 52 -27.18 -9.59 -14.87
CA VAL A 52 -25.84 -9.74 -14.28
C VAL A 52 -25.86 -9.16 -12.86
N ASP A 53 -25.26 -9.88 -11.90
CA ASP A 53 -25.18 -9.41 -10.51
C ASP A 53 -24.49 -8.03 -10.44
N ARG A 54 -25.05 -7.13 -9.60
CA ARG A 54 -24.68 -5.72 -9.47
C ARG A 54 -24.85 -4.81 -10.70
N LYS A 55 -25.31 -5.33 -11.84
CA LYS A 55 -25.68 -4.52 -13.03
C LYS A 55 -27.19 -4.52 -13.27
N THR A 56 -27.96 -4.37 -12.19
CA THR A 56 -29.43 -4.45 -12.25
C THR A 56 -30.06 -3.31 -13.06
N SER A 57 -29.42 -2.14 -13.10
CA SER A 57 -29.96 -0.95 -13.79
C SER A 57 -30.07 -1.16 -15.29
N GLU A 58 -29.04 -1.70 -15.93
CA GLU A 58 -29.03 -2.02 -17.36
C GLU A 58 -30.16 -2.98 -17.73
N PHE A 59 -30.39 -4.00 -16.90
CA PHE A 59 -31.46 -4.98 -17.10
C PHE A 59 -32.85 -4.33 -17.02
N TYR A 60 -33.17 -3.63 -15.93
CA TYR A 60 -34.50 -3.03 -15.77
C TYR A 60 -34.77 -1.90 -16.77
N ALA A 61 -33.73 -1.16 -17.20
CA ALA A 61 -33.86 -0.16 -18.25
C ALA A 61 -34.17 -0.80 -19.62
N LYS A 62 -33.57 -1.97 -19.92
CA LYS A 62 -33.89 -2.74 -21.13
C LYS A 62 -35.33 -3.25 -21.10
N ILE A 63 -35.77 -3.85 -19.99
CA ILE A 63 -37.15 -4.35 -19.83
C ILE A 63 -38.17 -3.21 -19.97
N ALA A 64 -37.93 -2.04 -19.35
CA ALA A 64 -38.82 -0.88 -19.47
C ALA A 64 -38.97 -0.41 -20.92
N ARG A 65 -37.86 -0.39 -21.68
CA ARG A 65 -37.85 -0.01 -23.09
C ARG A 65 -38.65 -0.97 -23.96
N ILE A 66 -38.33 -2.26 -23.88
CA ILE A 66 -39.02 -3.30 -24.66
C ILE A 66 -40.50 -3.37 -24.27
N GLY A 67 -40.81 -3.24 -22.98
CA GLY A 67 -42.19 -3.21 -22.50
C GLY A 67 -43.01 -2.06 -23.06
N TYR A 68 -42.40 -0.89 -23.25
CA TYR A 68 -43.07 0.25 -23.88
C TYR A 68 -43.19 0.07 -25.40
N GLU A 69 -42.11 -0.32 -26.08
CA GLU A 69 -42.04 -0.40 -27.54
C GLU A 69 -42.86 -1.55 -28.12
N ASP A 70 -42.78 -2.74 -27.52
CA ASP A 70 -43.38 -3.97 -28.09
C ASP A 70 -44.73 -4.31 -27.45
N GLU A 71 -44.87 -4.10 -26.14
CA GLU A 71 -46.06 -4.53 -25.37
C GLU A 71 -47.01 -3.37 -25.02
N GLY A 72 -46.64 -2.13 -25.36
CA GLY A 72 -47.46 -0.93 -25.11
C GLY A 72 -47.66 -0.59 -23.62
N LEU A 73 -46.77 -1.06 -22.74
CA LEU A 73 -46.84 -0.82 -21.30
C LEU A 73 -46.53 0.65 -20.97
N ALA A 74 -47.26 1.24 -20.02
CA ALA A 74 -47.04 2.63 -19.58
C ALA A 74 -45.78 2.83 -18.69
N ILE A 75 -44.87 1.85 -18.64
CA ILE A 75 -43.71 1.85 -17.75
C ILE A 75 -42.48 2.40 -18.50
N HIS A 76 -42.14 3.66 -18.24
CA HIS A 76 -41.08 4.34 -19.00
C HIS A 76 -39.75 4.49 -18.26
N THR A 77 -39.72 4.25 -16.95
CA THR A 77 -38.50 4.45 -16.15
C THR A 77 -38.00 3.14 -15.56
N GLU A 78 -36.68 3.02 -15.45
CA GLU A 78 -36.01 1.88 -14.80
C GLU A 78 -36.59 1.64 -13.40
N SER A 79 -36.70 2.70 -12.60
CA SER A 79 -37.21 2.65 -11.23
C SER A 79 -38.67 2.18 -11.16
N ALA A 80 -39.54 2.70 -12.04
CA ALA A 80 -40.93 2.25 -12.10
C ALA A 80 -41.03 0.78 -12.50
N CYS A 81 -40.27 0.34 -13.51
CA CYS A 81 -40.23 -1.06 -13.94
C CYS A 81 -39.79 -1.99 -12.81
N ARG A 82 -38.69 -1.65 -12.15
CA ARG A 82 -38.18 -2.39 -11.00
C ARG A 82 -39.22 -2.48 -9.88
N ASN A 83 -39.88 -1.38 -9.54
CA ASN A 83 -40.90 -1.36 -8.49
C ASN A 83 -42.13 -2.19 -8.85
N GLN A 84 -42.57 -2.19 -10.11
CA GLN A 84 -43.67 -3.04 -10.58
C GLN A 84 -43.31 -4.52 -10.44
N ILE A 85 -42.12 -4.93 -10.87
CA ILE A 85 -41.65 -6.32 -10.75
C ILE A 85 -41.55 -6.73 -9.27
N ILE A 86 -40.99 -5.87 -8.40
CA ILE A 86 -40.94 -6.12 -6.95
C ILE A 86 -42.35 -6.29 -6.37
N SER A 87 -43.30 -5.45 -6.78
CA SER A 87 -44.69 -5.52 -6.34
C SER A 87 -45.36 -6.83 -6.78
N ILE A 88 -45.18 -7.24 -8.05
CA ILE A 88 -45.69 -8.51 -8.58
C ILE A 88 -45.13 -9.68 -7.76
N MET A 89 -43.81 -9.73 -7.55
CA MET A 89 -43.17 -10.79 -6.76
C MET A 89 -43.66 -10.81 -5.30
N ARG A 90 -43.94 -9.65 -4.70
CA ARG A 90 -44.51 -9.60 -3.35
C ARG A 90 -45.91 -10.20 -3.28
N VAL A 91 -46.77 -9.88 -4.26
CA VAL A 91 -48.13 -10.46 -4.34
C VAL A 91 -48.05 -11.96 -4.63
N TYR A 92 -47.08 -12.40 -5.43
CA TYR A 92 -46.81 -13.81 -5.68
C TYR A 92 -46.50 -14.59 -4.39
N GLU A 93 -45.56 -14.12 -3.57
CA GLU A 93 -45.23 -14.76 -2.28
C GLU A 93 -46.43 -14.79 -1.33
N GLN A 94 -47.25 -13.74 -1.32
CA GLN A 94 -48.49 -13.72 -0.54
C GLN A 94 -49.48 -14.78 -1.01
N ARG A 95 -49.64 -14.95 -2.33
CA ARG A 95 -50.53 -15.96 -2.92
C ARG A 95 -50.04 -17.38 -2.62
N LEU A 96 -48.74 -17.62 -2.73
CA LEU A 96 -48.13 -18.90 -2.31
C LEU A 96 -48.44 -19.21 -0.85
N ALA A 97 -48.28 -18.24 0.05
CA ALA A 97 -48.54 -18.41 1.47
C ALA A 97 -50.02 -18.64 1.81
N HIS A 98 -50.95 -18.30 0.92
CA HIS A 98 -52.40 -18.43 1.13
C HIS A 98 -53.03 -19.52 0.25
N ARG A 99 -52.24 -20.25 -0.54
CA ARG A 99 -52.71 -21.29 -1.45
C ARG A 99 -53.28 -22.45 -0.63
N GLN A 100 -54.58 -22.72 -0.79
CA GLN A 100 -55.24 -23.87 -0.18
C GLN A 100 -55.40 -25.01 -1.19
N PRO A 101 -55.30 -26.28 -0.76
CA PRO A 101 -55.63 -27.41 -1.62
C PRO A 101 -57.05 -27.29 -2.19
N GLY A 102 -57.22 -27.38 -3.50
CA GLY A 102 -58.53 -27.29 -4.18
C GLY A 102 -58.99 -25.86 -4.52
N MET A 103 -58.16 -24.84 -4.27
CA MET A 103 -58.44 -23.48 -4.72
C MET A 103 -58.49 -23.43 -6.25
N LYS A 104 -59.58 -22.88 -6.81
CA LYS A 104 -59.69 -22.64 -8.25
C LYS A 104 -58.82 -21.45 -8.61
N THR A 105 -57.90 -21.64 -9.54
CA THR A 105 -57.10 -20.59 -10.18
C THR A 105 -57.60 -20.38 -11.61
N THR A 106 -57.35 -19.19 -12.17
CA THR A 106 -57.55 -18.97 -13.60
C THR A 106 -56.26 -19.30 -14.38
N PRO A 107 -56.35 -19.65 -15.67
CA PRO A 107 -55.16 -19.90 -16.50
C PRO A 107 -54.17 -18.72 -16.51
N GLU A 108 -54.66 -17.49 -16.43
CA GLU A 108 -53.86 -16.28 -16.36
C GLU A 108 -53.11 -16.15 -15.02
N GLU A 109 -53.75 -16.55 -13.91
CA GLU A 109 -53.10 -16.59 -12.59
C GLU A 109 -52.03 -17.68 -12.53
N ASP A 110 -52.32 -18.86 -13.09
CA ASP A 110 -51.37 -19.97 -13.16
C ASP A 110 -50.15 -19.61 -14.03
N GLU A 111 -50.37 -18.95 -15.17
CA GLU A 111 -49.28 -18.46 -16.01
C GLU A 111 -48.43 -17.42 -15.26
N LEU A 112 -49.07 -16.46 -14.59
CA LEU A 112 -48.33 -15.44 -13.83
C LEU A 112 -47.51 -16.09 -12.70
N ASP A 113 -48.07 -17.08 -12.01
CA ASP A 113 -47.37 -17.82 -10.96
C ASP A 113 -46.16 -18.59 -11.52
N GLN A 114 -46.31 -19.25 -12.66
CA GLN A 114 -45.21 -19.94 -13.33
C GLN A 114 -44.07 -18.97 -13.72
N LEU A 115 -44.41 -17.81 -14.28
CA LEU A 115 -43.43 -16.78 -14.63
C LEU A 115 -42.72 -16.21 -13.38
N CYS A 116 -43.45 -16.05 -12.28
CA CYS A 116 -42.87 -15.61 -11.02
C CYS A 116 -41.92 -16.67 -10.43
N ASP A 117 -42.27 -17.96 -10.49
CA ASP A 117 -41.40 -19.06 -10.08
C ASP A 117 -40.08 -19.09 -10.86
N GLU A 118 -40.16 -18.96 -12.18
CA GLU A 118 -38.99 -18.97 -13.05
C GLU A 118 -38.08 -17.76 -12.78
N TRP A 119 -38.67 -16.59 -12.54
CA TRP A 119 -37.91 -15.40 -12.16
C TRP A 119 -37.30 -15.52 -10.76
N LYS A 120 -38.04 -16.05 -9.78
CA LYS A 120 -37.54 -16.32 -8.42
C LYS A 120 -36.35 -17.27 -8.46
N ALA A 121 -36.43 -18.34 -9.24
CA ALA A 121 -35.34 -19.30 -9.41
C ALA A 121 -34.07 -18.61 -9.96
N ARG A 122 -34.21 -17.72 -10.96
CA ARG A 122 -33.08 -16.94 -11.48
C ARG A 122 -32.47 -16.02 -10.43
N LEU A 123 -33.28 -15.33 -9.64
CA LEU A 123 -32.78 -14.47 -8.56
C LEU A 123 -32.04 -15.28 -7.49
N SER A 124 -32.56 -16.45 -7.11
CA SER A 124 -31.91 -17.37 -6.17
C SER A 124 -30.58 -17.91 -6.72
N GLU A 125 -30.51 -18.23 -8.02
CA GLU A 125 -29.27 -18.66 -8.67
C GLU A 125 -28.17 -17.57 -8.55
N LEU A 126 -28.50 -16.31 -8.87
CA LEU A 126 -27.59 -15.18 -8.75
C LEU A 126 -27.16 -14.93 -7.29
N GLN A 127 -28.09 -15.08 -6.34
CA GLN A 127 -27.78 -14.99 -4.91
C GLN A 127 -26.85 -16.10 -4.45
N GLN A 128 -27.05 -17.34 -4.90
CA GLN A 128 -26.18 -18.47 -4.58
C GLN A 128 -24.78 -18.29 -5.16
N TYR A 129 -24.63 -17.78 -6.40
CA TYR A 129 -23.32 -17.42 -6.93
C TYR A 129 -22.64 -16.37 -6.06
N ARG A 130 -23.37 -15.30 -5.72
CA ARG A 130 -22.86 -14.26 -4.83
C ARG A 130 -22.45 -14.83 -3.48
N GLU A 131 -23.23 -15.72 -2.88
CA GLU A 131 -22.93 -16.34 -1.58
C GLU A 131 -21.73 -17.29 -1.67
N LYS A 132 -21.68 -18.19 -2.67
CA LYS A 132 -20.54 -19.09 -2.88
C LYS A 132 -19.23 -18.32 -3.03
N PHE A 133 -19.22 -17.22 -3.80
CA PHE A 133 -18.01 -16.44 -4.02
C PHE A 133 -17.71 -15.43 -2.91
N LEU A 134 -18.71 -14.87 -2.22
CA LEU A 134 -18.49 -13.92 -1.14
C LEU A 134 -18.30 -14.57 0.24
N VAL A 135 -18.79 -15.79 0.46
CA VAL A 135 -18.54 -16.55 1.70
C VAL A 135 -17.25 -17.37 1.54
N GLY A 136 -17.00 -17.94 0.35
CA GLY A 136 -15.77 -18.67 0.07
C GLY A 136 -14.49 -17.82 0.08
N LYS A 137 -14.53 -16.55 -0.35
CA LYS A 137 -13.32 -15.69 -0.35
C LYS A 137 -13.19 -14.73 0.83
N ARG A 138 -14.27 -14.42 1.57
CA ARG A 138 -14.19 -13.45 2.69
C ARG A 138 -13.89 -14.07 4.05
N LYS A 139 -13.83 -15.41 4.16
CA LYS A 139 -13.66 -16.06 5.47
C LYS A 139 -12.32 -16.74 5.76
N CYS A 140 -11.40 -16.98 4.79
CA CYS A 140 -10.25 -17.84 5.15
C CYS A 140 -8.88 -17.62 4.51
N ASP A 141 -8.68 -16.87 3.41
CA ASP A 141 -7.30 -16.80 2.83
C ASP A 141 -6.76 -15.38 2.65
N CYS A 142 -7.59 -14.43 2.22
CA CYS A 142 -7.08 -13.10 1.88
C CYS A 142 -6.63 -12.30 3.11
N ASN A 143 -7.37 -12.35 4.21
CA ASN A 143 -6.98 -11.64 5.43
C ASN A 143 -5.74 -12.26 6.07
N ASP A 144 -5.63 -13.59 6.09
CA ASP A 144 -4.48 -14.27 6.69
C ASP A 144 -3.23 -14.10 5.83
N GLU A 145 -3.34 -14.18 4.50
CA GLU A 145 -2.23 -13.88 3.60
C GLU A 145 -1.79 -12.41 3.69
N ILE A 146 -2.74 -11.47 3.79
CA ILE A 146 -2.43 -10.05 4.01
C ILE A 146 -1.75 -9.85 5.37
N ASN A 147 -2.26 -10.48 6.43
CA ASN A 147 -1.69 -10.38 7.77
C ASN A 147 -0.27 -10.97 7.82
N GLU A 148 -0.03 -12.11 7.17
CA GLU A 148 1.31 -12.71 7.06
C GLU A 148 2.26 -11.81 6.24
N ARG A 149 1.80 -11.24 5.12
CA ARG A 149 2.60 -10.27 4.36
C ARG A 149 2.90 -9.00 5.17
N LEU A 150 1.94 -8.48 5.94
CA LEU A 150 2.14 -7.33 6.82
C LEU A 150 3.11 -7.64 7.96
N LYS A 151 3.03 -8.84 8.54
CA LYS A 151 3.95 -9.32 9.56
C LYS A 151 5.38 -9.40 9.00
N LYS A 152 5.56 -10.02 7.83
CA LYS A 152 6.85 -10.11 7.15
C LYS A 152 7.44 -8.73 6.82
N LEU A 153 6.62 -7.80 6.31
CA LEU A 153 7.07 -6.42 6.06
C LEU A 153 7.47 -5.69 7.34
N THR A 154 6.81 -5.99 8.46
CA THR A 154 7.16 -5.39 9.77
C THR A 154 8.51 -5.92 10.26
N GLU A 155 8.77 -7.23 10.13
CA GLU A 155 10.07 -7.84 10.46
C GLU A 155 11.20 -7.30 9.56
N GLU A 156 10.94 -7.16 8.25
CA GLU A 156 11.88 -6.57 7.30
C GLU A 156 12.19 -5.10 7.65
N GLN A 157 11.18 -4.32 8.04
CA GLN A 157 11.37 -2.94 8.49
C GLN A 157 12.23 -2.85 9.76
N GLN A 158 11.99 -3.71 10.75
CA GLN A 158 12.82 -3.78 11.96
C GLN A 158 14.29 -4.12 11.63
N ASN A 159 14.51 -5.01 10.66
CA ASN A 159 15.86 -5.34 10.18
C ASN A 159 16.54 -4.14 9.51
N VAL A 160 15.82 -3.36 8.70
CA VAL A 160 16.33 -2.12 8.09
C VAL A 160 16.69 -1.10 9.17
N ASP A 161 15.83 -0.89 10.16
CA ASP A 161 16.07 0.07 11.25
C ASP A 161 17.32 -0.30 12.06
N MET A 162 17.51 -1.60 12.33
CA MET A 162 18.74 -2.11 12.97
C MET A 162 19.99 -1.88 12.11
N LEU A 163 19.91 -2.10 10.80
CA LEU A 163 21.04 -1.86 9.88
C LEU A 163 21.38 -0.37 9.81
N VAL A 164 20.39 0.52 9.77
CA VAL A 164 20.58 1.98 9.83
C VAL A 164 21.28 2.38 11.12
N ALA A 165 20.88 1.82 12.27
CA ALA A 165 21.55 2.07 13.54
C ALA A 165 23.04 1.64 13.50
N LYS A 166 23.35 0.48 12.92
CA LYS A 166 24.73 0.01 12.73
C LYS A 166 25.54 0.92 11.81
N VAL A 167 24.97 1.35 10.69
CA VAL A 167 25.63 2.29 9.77
C VAL A 167 25.94 3.60 10.48
N ASN A 168 24.98 4.17 11.22
CA ASN A 168 25.19 5.40 11.98
C ASN A 168 26.29 5.26 13.05
N PHE A 169 26.36 4.12 13.73
CA PHE A 169 27.43 3.84 14.68
C PHE A 169 28.81 3.78 14.00
N LEU A 170 28.92 3.06 12.88
CA LEU A 170 30.16 2.94 12.12
C LEU A 170 30.59 4.28 11.51
N SER A 171 29.66 5.10 10.99
CA SER A 171 29.96 6.43 10.47
C SER A 171 30.53 7.36 11.54
N LYS A 172 30.00 7.32 12.78
CA LYS A 172 30.57 8.08 13.91
C LYS A 172 31.98 7.58 14.25
N HIS A 173 32.15 6.27 14.36
CA HIS A 173 33.45 5.69 14.69
C HIS A 173 34.51 5.96 13.60
N LEU A 174 34.11 6.02 12.32
CA LEU A 174 34.98 6.42 11.22
C LEU A 174 35.41 7.88 11.39
N HIS A 175 34.46 8.78 11.68
CA HIS A 175 34.74 10.19 11.92
C HIS A 175 35.71 10.42 13.10
N ASP A 176 35.49 9.74 14.23
CA ASP A 176 36.38 9.81 15.39
C ASP A 176 37.82 9.32 15.06
N ASN A 177 37.94 8.32 14.18
CA ASN A 177 39.24 7.82 13.73
C ASN A 177 39.92 8.77 12.74
N GLU A 178 39.17 9.40 11.84
CA GLU A 178 39.67 10.46 10.96
C GLU A 178 40.21 11.65 11.77
N GLU A 179 39.51 12.05 12.83
CA GLU A 179 39.97 13.10 13.74
C GLU A 179 41.29 12.73 14.44
N LYS A 180 41.40 11.50 14.95
CA LYS A 180 42.64 11.00 15.55
C LYS A 180 43.80 10.98 14.55
N LEU A 181 43.54 10.56 13.30
CA LEU A 181 44.55 10.57 12.24
C LEU A 181 45.03 11.99 11.93
N MET A 182 44.12 12.98 11.89
CA MET A 182 44.51 14.39 11.73
C MET A 182 45.40 14.88 12.87
N GLN A 183 45.07 14.53 14.12
CA GLN A 183 45.90 14.90 15.28
C GLN A 183 47.30 14.24 15.23
N VAL A 184 47.38 12.97 14.80
CA VAL A 184 48.68 12.28 14.62
C VAL A 184 49.50 12.93 13.52
N ASN A 185 48.89 13.28 12.39
CA ASN A 185 49.59 13.98 11.31
C ASN A 185 50.11 15.35 11.75
N ALA A 186 49.30 16.14 12.49
CA ALA A 186 49.75 17.42 13.03
C ALA A 186 50.97 17.26 13.96
N LYS A 187 50.97 16.26 14.84
CA LYS A 187 52.13 15.93 15.68
C LYS A 187 53.35 15.50 14.87
N MET A 188 53.14 14.74 13.78
CA MET A 188 54.23 14.35 12.89
C MET A 188 54.85 15.55 12.20
N ASP A 189 54.03 16.51 11.75
CA ASP A 189 54.49 17.76 11.15
C ASP A 189 55.29 18.61 12.15
N GLU A 190 54.83 18.70 13.40
CA GLU A 190 55.58 19.35 14.50
C GLU A 190 56.94 18.68 14.74
N VAL A 191 56.98 17.34 14.79
CA VAL A 191 58.23 16.58 14.97
C VAL A 191 59.17 16.78 13.79
N LEU A 192 58.67 16.78 12.56
CA LEU A 192 59.48 17.04 11.36
C LEU A 192 60.06 18.46 11.36
N ALA A 193 59.27 19.45 11.77
CA ALA A 193 59.74 20.83 11.91
C ALA A 193 60.84 20.96 12.97
N GLU A 194 60.67 20.31 14.12
CA GLU A 194 61.69 20.30 15.18
C GLU A 194 62.96 19.55 14.75
N ASN A 195 62.81 18.42 14.04
CA ASN A 195 63.95 17.68 13.49
C ASN A 195 64.75 18.54 12.50
N LYS A 196 64.06 19.28 11.62
CA LYS A 196 64.70 20.24 10.71
C LYS A 196 65.41 21.38 11.46
N ARG A 197 64.83 21.89 12.54
CA ARG A 197 65.46 22.91 13.40
C ARG A 197 66.73 22.38 14.08
N LEU A 198 66.67 21.17 14.63
CA LEU A 198 67.82 20.49 15.23
C LEU A 198 68.95 20.24 14.22
N GLN A 199 68.60 19.79 13.00
CA GLN A 199 69.57 19.60 11.93
C GLN A 199 70.29 20.91 11.58
N GLN A 200 69.56 22.03 11.48
CA GLN A 200 70.18 23.34 11.22
C GLN A 200 71.14 23.78 12.34
N LEU A 201 70.83 23.49 13.60
CA LEU A 201 71.71 23.79 14.73
C LEU A 201 72.98 22.93 14.71
N LEU A 202 72.86 21.64 14.35
CA LEU A 202 74.01 20.76 14.17
C LEU A 202 74.91 21.26 13.02
N ASP A 203 74.34 21.59 11.87
CA ASP A 203 75.08 22.12 10.73
C ASP A 203 75.79 23.46 11.08
N HIS A 204 75.16 24.31 11.90
CA HIS A 204 75.78 25.55 12.39
C HIS A 204 76.91 25.30 13.39
N ASN A 205 76.74 24.36 14.32
CA ASN A 205 77.79 23.96 15.26
C ASN A 205 78.99 23.37 14.52
N ASP A 206 78.77 22.53 13.51
CA ASP A 206 79.86 21.98 12.68
C ASP A 206 80.62 23.09 11.92
N LEU A 207 79.95 24.17 11.51
CA LEU A 207 80.60 25.34 10.93
C LEU A 207 81.42 26.12 11.97
N LEU A 208 80.91 26.28 13.19
CA LEU A 208 81.65 26.91 14.29
C LEU A 208 82.89 26.10 14.69
N SER A 209 82.77 24.78 14.77
CA SER A 209 83.91 23.88 15.05
C SER A 209 84.99 23.95 13.96
N LYS A 210 84.64 24.32 12.72
CA LYS A 210 85.60 24.56 11.63
C LYS A 210 86.23 25.96 11.64
N LEU A 211 85.64 26.92 12.36
CA LEU A 211 86.13 28.29 12.50
C LEU A 211 86.99 28.50 13.75
N GLU A 212 87.04 27.51 14.65
CA GLU A 212 87.85 27.59 15.86
C GLU A 212 89.35 27.45 15.51
N PRO A 213 90.19 28.47 15.75
CA PRO A 213 91.62 28.42 15.44
C PRO A 213 92.31 27.40 16.35
N PRO A 214 93.41 26.75 15.90
CA PRO A 214 94.07 25.72 16.67
C PRO A 214 94.62 26.33 17.98
N SER A 215 93.94 26.05 19.08
CA SER A 215 94.39 26.41 20.42
C SER A 215 95.64 25.61 20.76
N ALA A 216 96.76 26.33 20.82
CA ALA A 216 98.08 25.81 21.08
C ALA A 216 98.29 25.54 22.58
N TYR A 217 97.61 24.54 23.17
CA TYR A 217 98.05 23.90 24.41
C TYR A 217 97.35 22.54 24.56
N ALA A 218 98.06 21.45 24.23
CA ALA A 218 97.70 20.10 24.62
C ALA A 218 98.86 19.50 25.42
N PRO A 219 98.56 18.78 26.51
CA PRO A 219 99.17 17.46 26.62
C PRO A 219 98.16 16.38 27.05
N HIS A 220 98.19 15.29 26.29
CA HIS A 220 98.03 13.88 26.68
C HIS A 220 96.90 13.46 27.62
N GLY A 221 96.01 12.59 27.13
CA GLY A 221 95.11 11.86 28.02
C GLY A 221 94.12 10.88 27.38
N VAL A 222 94.63 9.79 26.82
CA VAL A 222 94.00 8.44 26.79
C VAL A 222 92.71 8.21 25.98
N ASN A 223 92.95 7.51 24.86
CA ASN A 223 92.08 6.71 24.02
C ASN A 223 91.43 5.52 24.77
N MET A 224 90.10 5.41 24.74
CA MET A 224 89.31 4.17 24.73
C MET A 224 87.99 4.55 24.04
N GLY A 225 87.69 4.11 22.82
CA GLY A 225 87.49 2.71 22.48
C GLY A 225 86.00 2.50 22.22
N THR A 226 85.60 2.71 20.97
CA THR A 226 84.30 2.38 20.36
C THR A 226 83.73 1.05 20.84
N ASN A 227 82.45 1.04 21.26
CA ASN A 227 81.61 -0.14 21.06
C ASN A 227 80.15 0.26 20.85
N MET A 228 79.77 0.28 19.57
CA MET A 228 78.39 0.22 19.09
C MET A 228 77.78 -1.10 19.57
N GLY A 229 76.82 -1.03 20.48
CA GLY A 229 76.06 -2.18 20.96
C GLY A 229 74.58 -1.83 20.99
N ALA A 230 73.94 -1.86 19.83
CA ALA A 230 72.50 -1.98 19.71
C ALA A 230 72.09 -3.30 20.39
N ASN A 231 71.48 -3.21 21.57
CA ASN A 231 70.99 -4.37 22.28
C ASN A 231 69.72 -4.00 23.08
N MET A 232 68.79 -4.95 23.11
CA MET A 232 67.54 -4.98 23.87
C MET A 232 66.44 -4.05 23.31
N GLY A 233 65.34 -4.54 22.75
CA GLY A 233 64.77 -5.88 22.73
C GLY A 233 63.31 -5.73 22.34
N ALA A 234 62.85 -6.61 21.44
CA ALA A 234 61.47 -6.70 21.05
C ALA A 234 60.56 -6.90 22.28
N ASN A 235 59.62 -5.98 22.50
CA ASN A 235 58.46 -6.25 23.34
C ASN A 235 57.23 -6.41 22.45
N MET A 236 57.21 -7.53 21.73
CA MET A 236 55.99 -8.16 21.25
C MET A 236 55.36 -8.89 22.43
N ASN A 237 54.49 -8.22 23.19
CA ASN A 237 53.39 -8.88 23.91
C ASN A 237 52.44 -7.87 24.55
N ALA A 238 51.17 -8.27 24.61
CA ALA A 238 50.13 -7.77 25.51
C ALA A 238 49.36 -6.48 25.12
N ILE A 239 48.60 -6.52 24.00
CA ILE A 239 47.16 -6.14 24.03
C ILE A 239 46.39 -7.16 23.16
N ARG A 240 46.39 -8.42 23.62
CA ARG A 240 45.45 -9.46 23.22
C ARG A 240 44.84 -9.98 24.53
N GLY A 241 43.92 -9.21 25.10
CA GLY A 241 43.32 -9.45 26.41
C GLY A 241 42.09 -8.57 26.59
N GLY A 242 40.93 -9.15 26.34
CA GLY A 242 39.63 -8.48 26.43
C GLY A 242 38.49 -9.43 26.09
N LEU A 243 38.60 -10.68 26.55
CA LEU A 243 37.46 -11.58 26.67
C LEU A 243 36.58 -11.06 27.82
N HIS A 244 35.44 -10.47 27.46
CA HIS A 244 34.22 -10.47 28.26
C HIS A 244 33.15 -11.00 27.31
N SER A 245 32.87 -12.30 27.30
CA SER A 245 31.97 -13.01 28.22
C SER A 245 30.55 -12.44 28.18
N SER A 246 29.67 -13.26 27.59
CA SER A 246 28.23 -13.39 27.87
C SER A 246 27.32 -12.18 27.62
N ILE A 247 26.67 -12.17 26.45
CA ILE A 247 25.26 -11.78 26.34
C ILE A 247 24.53 -12.96 25.70
N SER A 248 23.82 -13.71 26.54
CA SER A 248 22.95 -14.82 26.17
C SER A 248 21.77 -14.35 25.31
N PRO A 249 21.30 -15.14 24.32
CA PRO A 249 19.97 -14.97 23.79
C PRO A 249 18.98 -15.60 24.78
N ASN A 250 18.11 -14.79 25.36
CA ASN A 250 17.02 -15.27 26.19
C ASN A 250 15.93 -15.84 25.27
N LEU A 251 15.74 -17.17 25.33
CA LEU A 251 14.54 -17.85 24.88
C LEU A 251 13.42 -17.52 25.87
N GLY A 252 12.41 -16.79 25.43
CA GLY A 252 11.13 -16.67 26.10
C GLY A 252 10.10 -17.46 25.32
N ASP A 253 9.76 -18.64 25.81
CA ASP A 253 8.51 -19.34 25.51
C ASP A 253 7.33 -18.46 25.93
N HIS A 254 6.47 -18.11 24.97
CA HIS A 254 5.01 -17.93 25.09
C HIS A 254 4.37 -17.92 23.70
#